data_AF-A0A0E1EF23-F1
#
_entry.id   AF-A0A0E1EF23-F1
#
_cell.length_a   1.000
_cell.length_b   1.000
_cell.length_c   1.000
_cell.angle_alpha   90.00
_cell.angle_beta   90.00
_cell.angle_gamma   90.00
#
_symmetry.space_group_name_H-M   'P 1'
#
loop_
_entity.id
_entity.type
_entity.pdbx_description
1 polymer ?
#
loop_
_entity_poly.entity_id
_entity_poly.type
_entity_poly.pdbx_seq_one_letter_code
_entity_poly.pdbx_strand_id
1 'polypeptide(L)'
;MIDTKKLQELDQEYDQNLRNIYRNREQLEDDFHLFMARTDSLKESVYQATLGQGWELPQEAHAHLYNMDDNKDTFISEFNEYMEKLEEKEIDLRRVYNDRVDELYQKAKQNEAKKG
;
A
#
# COMPACT_ATOMS: atom_id res chain seq x y z
N MET A 1 33.10 -9.79 -19.83
CA MET A 1 32.79 -10.31 -18.48
C MET A 1 31.92 -9.29 -17.77
N ILE A 2 30.76 -9.71 -17.28
CA ILE A 2 29.82 -8.87 -16.53
C ILE A 2 30.37 -8.57 -15.13
N ASP A 3 30.06 -7.38 -14.61
CA ASP A 3 30.38 -6.97 -13.24
C ASP A 3 29.40 -7.63 -12.26
N THR A 4 29.72 -8.85 -11.84
CA THR A 4 28.86 -9.68 -10.98
C THR A 4 28.63 -9.07 -9.61
N LYS A 5 29.58 -8.28 -9.08
CA LYS A 5 29.42 -7.58 -7.81
C LYS A 5 28.34 -6.52 -7.91
N LYS A 6 28.33 -5.71 -8.98
CA LYS A 6 27.28 -4.71 -9.20
C LYS A 6 25.91 -5.34 -9.42
N LEU A 7 25.85 -6.49 -10.11
CA LEU A 7 24.59 -7.21 -10.26
C LEU A 7 24.03 -7.64 -8.90
N GLN A 8 24.87 -8.21 -8.03
CA GLN A 8 24.48 -8.58 -6.67
C GLN A 8 24.03 -7.37 -5.82
N GLU A 9 24.69 -6.22 -5.96
CA GLU A 9 24.29 -4.99 -5.28
C GLU A 9 22.90 -4.51 -5.75
N LEU A 10 22.62 -4.59 -7.05
CA LEU A 10 21.30 -4.26 -7.61
C LEU A 10 20.20 -5.22 -7.13
N ASP A 11 20.49 -6.53 -7.09
CA ASP A 11 19.56 -7.55 -6.59
C ASP A 11 19.19 -7.26 -5.12
N GLN A 12 20.19 -6.94 -4.29
CA GLN A 12 19.99 -6.61 -2.88
C GLN A 12 19.18 -5.32 -2.70
N GLU A 13 19.49 -4.27 -3.46
CA GLU A 13 18.75 -3.01 -3.44
C GLU A 13 17.28 -3.23 -3.84
N TYR A 14 17.05 -3.98 -4.92
CA TYR A 14 15.72 -4.32 -5.40
C TYR A 14 14.92 -5.09 -4.34
N ASP A 15 15.49 -6.17 -3.80
CA ASP A 15 14.84 -7.00 -2.79
C ASP A 15 14.50 -6.20 -1.52
N GLN A 16 15.42 -5.34 -1.07
CA GLN A 16 15.20 -4.52 0.12
C GLN A 16 14.07 -3.52 -0.10
N ASN A 17 14.04 -2.85 -1.26
CA ASN A 17 12.99 -1.90 -1.60
C ASN A 17 11.64 -2.59 -1.77
N LEU A 18 11.61 -3.77 -2.40
CA LEU A 18 10.40 -4.55 -2.58
C LEU A 18 9.82 -5.01 -1.24
N ARG A 19 10.66 -5.47 -0.31
CA ARG A 19 10.24 -5.80 1.06
C ARG A 19 9.64 -4.61 1.80
N ASN A 20 10.19 -3.41 1.61
CA ASN A 20 9.65 -2.21 2.22
C ASN A 20 8.25 -1.88 1.66
N ILE A 21 8.04 -2.04 0.35
CA ILE A 21 6.72 -1.87 -0.27
C ILE A 21 5.72 -2.86 0.31
N TYR A 22 6.08 -4.15 0.40
CA TYR A 22 5.19 -5.17 0.96
C TYR A 22 4.85 -4.93 2.44
N ARG A 23 5.82 -4.54 3.27
CA ARG A 23 5.55 -4.16 4.66
C ARG A 23 4.58 -2.98 4.77
N ASN A 24 4.72 -1.98 3.89
CA ASN A 24 3.81 -0.84 3.90
C ASN A 24 2.40 -1.23 3.46
N ARG A 25 2.26 -2.15 2.50
CA ARG A 25 0.95 -2.71 2.11
C ARG A 25 0.31 -3.47 3.27
N GLU A 26 1.04 -4.39 3.88
CA GLU A 26 0.56 -5.19 5.01
C GLU A 26 0.09 -4.29 6.17
N GLN A 27 0.90 -3.30 6.55
CA GLN A 27 0.52 -2.34 7.59
C GLN A 27 -0.74 -1.55 7.23
N LEU A 28 -0.86 -1.12 5.97
CA LEU A 28 -2.00 -0.36 5.49
C LEU A 28 -3.28 -1.21 5.47
N GLU A 29 -3.18 -2.49 5.10
CA GLU A 29 -4.28 -3.47 5.16
C GLU A 29 -4.72 -3.73 6.60
N ASP A 30 -3.78 -3.91 7.52
CA ASP A 30 -4.06 -4.06 8.95
C ASP A 30 -4.78 -2.84 9.53
N ASP A 31 -4.28 -1.64 9.23
CA ASP A 31 -4.89 -0.38 9.66
C ASP A 31 -6.29 -0.21 9.08
N PHE A 32 -6.48 -0.60 7.81
CA PHE A 32 -7.78 -0.60 7.15
C PHE A 32 -8.77 -1.53 7.86
N HIS A 33 -8.39 -2.79 8.09
CA HIS A 33 -9.24 -3.75 8.77
C HIS A 33 -9.60 -3.30 10.18
N LEU A 34 -8.64 -2.75 10.92
CA LEU A 34 -8.86 -2.23 12.26
C LEU A 34 -9.85 -1.05 12.26
N PHE A 35 -9.68 -0.11 11.34
CA PHE A 35 -10.57 1.05 11.21
C PHE A 35 -12.01 0.62 10.89
N MET A 36 -12.16 -0.29 9.93
CA MET A 36 -13.47 -0.80 9.50
C MET A 36 -14.18 -1.53 10.65
N ALA A 37 -13.48 -2.45 11.33
CA ALA A 37 -14.04 -3.21 12.45
C ALA A 37 -14.45 -2.29 13.62
N ARG A 38 -13.64 -1.28 13.95
CA ARG A 38 -13.96 -0.32 15.01
C ARG A 38 -15.16 0.56 14.65
N THR A 39 -15.23 1.02 13.40
CA THR A 39 -16.34 1.85 12.92
C THR A 39 -17.66 1.09 12.95
N ASP A 40 -17.66 -0.16 12.47
CA ASP A 40 -18.84 -1.02 12.48
C ASP A 40 -19.27 -1.37 13.91
N SER A 41 -18.32 -1.69 14.79
CA SER A 41 -18.60 -1.95 16.22
C SER A 41 -19.17 -0.74 16.94
N LEU A 42 -18.68 0.47 16.64
CA LEU A 42 -19.18 1.70 17.23
C LEU A 42 -20.61 1.98 16.76
N LYS A 43 -20.90 1.79 15.46
CA LYS A 43 -22.26 1.91 14.93
C LYS A 43 -23.24 0.95 15.60
N GLU A 44 -22.86 -0.32 15.68
CA GLU A 44 -23.68 -1.34 16.34
C GLU A 44 -23.95 -0.97 17.81
N SER A 45 -22.93 -0.49 18.53
CA SER A 45 -23.07 -0.06 19.92
C SER A 45 -24.07 1.10 20.08
N VAL A 46 -24.04 2.07 19.16
CA VAL A 46 -25.00 3.19 19.15
C VAL A 46 -26.42 2.69 18.88
N TYR A 47 -26.61 1.78 17.93
CA TYR A 47 -27.93 1.18 17.65
C TYR A 47 -28.45 0.36 18.83
N GLN A 48 -27.63 -0.48 19.45
CA GLN A 48 -28.02 -1.30 20.61
C GLN A 48 -28.39 -0.44 21.83
N ALA A 49 -27.64 0.64 22.08
CA ALA A 49 -27.92 1.55 23.20
C ALA A 49 -29.26 2.29 23.06
N THR A 50 -29.71 2.55 21.83
CA THR A 50 -30.96 3.28 21.55
C THR A 50 -32.15 2.35 21.31
N LEU A 51 -32.02 1.37 20.40
CA LEU A 51 -33.09 0.42 20.08
C LEU A 51 -33.34 -0.59 21.20
N GLY A 52 -32.30 -1.02 21.93
CA GLY A 52 -32.43 -1.95 23.05
C GLY A 52 -33.24 -1.39 24.24
N GLN A 53 -33.42 -0.07 24.29
CA GLN A 53 -34.24 0.63 25.30
C GLN A 53 -35.62 1.03 24.76
N GLY A 54 -35.95 0.68 23.50
CA GLY A 54 -37.18 1.07 22.83
C GLY A 54 -37.27 2.56 22.52
N TRP A 55 -36.13 3.25 22.45
CA TRP A 55 -36.05 4.68 22.19
C TRP A 55 -35.74 4.94 20.71
N GLU A 56 -36.34 5.99 20.16
CA GLU A 56 -35.91 6.53 18.87
C GLU A 56 -34.55 7.21 19.03
N LEU A 57 -33.69 7.07 18.02
CA LEU A 57 -32.41 7.75 17.97
C LEU A 57 -32.63 9.26 17.93
N PRO A 58 -31.99 10.06 18.82
CA PRO A 58 -32.02 11.51 18.72
C PRO A 58 -31.50 11.98 17.36
N GLN A 59 -32.01 13.12 16.87
CA GLN A 59 -31.62 13.66 15.57
C GLN A 59 -30.11 13.95 15.49
N GLU A 60 -29.50 14.38 16.59
CA GLU A 60 -28.07 14.58 16.70
C GLU A 60 -27.28 13.28 16.52
N ALA A 61 -27.78 12.17 17.07
CA ALA A 61 -27.16 10.85 16.90
C ALA A 61 -27.25 10.37 15.45
N HIS A 62 -28.35 10.66 14.76
CA HIS A 62 -28.45 10.42 13.32
C HIS A 62 -27.37 11.18 12.54
N ALA A 63 -27.18 12.47 12.80
CA ALA A 63 -26.15 13.27 12.15
C ALA A 63 -24.72 12.72 12.39
N HIS A 64 -24.44 12.24 13.61
CA HIS A 64 -23.15 11.61 13.91
C HIS A 64 -22.96 10.28 13.17
N LEU A 65 -24.00 9.46 13.05
CA LEU A 65 -23.94 8.20 12.28
C LEU A 65 -23.71 8.45 10.78
N TYR A 66 -24.34 9.48 10.21
CA TYR A 66 -24.07 9.91 8.84
C TYR A 66 -22.63 10.37 8.65
N ASN A 67 -22.12 11.23 9.53
CA ASN A 67 -20.71 11.67 9.47
C ASN A 67 -19.73 10.49 9.60
N MET A 68 -20.09 9.44 10.34
CA MET A 68 -19.28 8.21 10.41
C MET A 68 -19.27 7.45 9.08
N ASP A 69 -20.37 7.42 8.33
CA ASP A 69 -20.39 6.85 6.97
C ASP A 69 -19.53 7.67 6.02
N ASP A 70 -19.68 9.00 6.02
CA ASP A 70 -18.90 9.89 5.16
C ASP A 70 -17.38 9.76 5.44
N ASN A 71 -17.01 9.67 6.72
CA ASN A 71 -15.62 9.46 7.12
C ASN A 71 -15.11 8.07 6.68
N LYS A 72 -15.96 7.04 6.73
CA LYS A 72 -15.63 5.69 6.29
C LYS A 72 -15.38 5.66 4.78
N ASP A 73 -16.24 6.30 4.01
CA ASP A 73 -16.10 6.39 2.56
C ASP A 73 -14.85 7.18 2.16
N THR A 74 -14.58 8.29 2.86
CA THR A 74 -13.35 9.08 2.68
C THR A 74 -12.12 8.22 2.95
N PHE A 75 -12.09 7.49 4.07
CA PHE A 75 -10.98 6.62 4.44
C PHE A 75 -10.78 5.48 3.42
N ILE A 76 -11.86 4.87 2.91
CA ILE A 76 -11.78 3.85 1.84
C ILE A 76 -11.14 4.45 0.59
N SER A 77 -11.54 5.66 0.20
CA SER A 77 -10.95 6.35 -0.96
C SER A 77 -9.46 6.60 -0.77
N GLU A 78 -9.05 7.13 0.39
CA GLU A 78 -7.65 7.38 0.71
C GLU A 78 -6.84 6.09 0.73
N PHE A 79 -7.36 5.02 1.35
CA PHE A 79 -6.74 3.70 1.37
C PHE A 79 -6.46 3.19 -0.05
N ASN A 80 -7.45 3.26 -0.94
CA ASN A 80 -7.30 2.82 -2.33
C ASN A 80 -6.24 3.65 -3.06
N GLU A 81 -6.24 4.98 -2.90
CA GLU A 81 -5.24 5.86 -3.51
C GLU A 81 -3.81 5.52 -3.02
N TYR A 82 -3.64 5.22 -1.73
CA TYR A 82 -2.35 4.79 -1.19
C TYR A 82 -1.92 3.42 -1.71
N MET A 83 -2.84 2.47 -1.87
CA MET A 83 -2.57 1.15 -2.46
C MET A 83 -2.12 1.27 -3.92
N GLU A 84 -2.80 2.09 -4.72
CA GLU A 84 -2.41 2.39 -6.11
C GLU A 84 -0.99 2.99 -6.17
N LYS A 85 -0.68 3.97 -5.31
CA LYS A 85 0.68 4.55 -5.22
C LYS A 85 1.74 3.51 -4.86
N LEU A 86 1.42 2.50 -4.05
CA LEU A 86 2.35 1.41 -3.72
C LEU A 86 2.55 0.46 -4.91
N GLU A 87 1.50 0.23 -5.70
CA GLU A 87 1.57 -0.52 -6.97
C GLU A 87 2.40 0.19 -8.03
N GLU A 88 2.17 1.48 -8.24
CA GLU A 88 2.99 2.29 -9.15
C GLU A 88 4.47 2.26 -8.75
N LYS A 89 4.77 2.38 -7.44
CA LYS A 89 6.14 2.26 -6.93
C LYS A 89 6.76 0.90 -7.20
N GLU A 90 6.00 -0.19 -7.08
CA GLU A 90 6.50 -1.54 -7.38
C GLU A 90 6.82 -1.69 -8.88
N ILE A 91 5.95 -1.19 -9.75
CA ILE A 91 6.14 -1.20 -11.20
C ILE A 91 7.37 -0.39 -11.58
N ASP A 92 7.50 0.83 -11.06
CA ASP A 92 8.65 1.70 -11.31
C ASP A 92 9.95 1.10 -10.77
N LEU A 93 9.93 0.50 -9.58
CA LEU A 93 11.08 -0.20 -9.00
C LEU A 93 11.56 -1.33 -9.93
N ARG A 94 10.63 -2.14 -10.45
CA ARG A 94 10.94 -3.21 -11.40
C ARG A 94 11.50 -2.68 -12.70
N ARG A 95 10.93 -1.59 -13.24
CA ARG A 95 11.45 -0.95 -14.46
C ARG A 95 12.89 -0.47 -14.25
N VAL A 96 13.14 0.30 -13.18
CA VAL A 96 14.47 0.84 -12.87
C VAL A 96 15.50 -0.27 -12.67
N TYR A 97 15.12 -1.35 -11.99
CA TYR A 97 15.99 -2.52 -11.83
C TYR A 97 16.35 -3.14 -13.18
N ASN A 98 15.36 -3.42 -14.03
CA ASN A 98 15.58 -3.99 -15.37
C ASN A 98 16.47 -3.10 -16.23
N ASP A 99 16.22 -1.78 -16.25
CA ASP A 99 17.03 -0.82 -17.01
C ASP A 99 18.50 -0.85 -16.56
N ARG A 100 18.75 -0.87 -15.24
CA ARG A 100 20.10 -0.94 -14.68
C ARG A 100 20.79 -2.27 -14.99
N VAL A 101 20.06 -3.38 -14.97
CA VAL A 101 20.57 -4.70 -15.35
C VAL A 101 20.95 -4.72 -16.84
N ASP A 102 20.08 -4.22 -17.71
CA ASP A 102 20.34 -4.13 -19.15
C ASP A 102 21.57 -3.27 -19.44
N GLU A 103 21.74 -2.15 -18.75
CA GLU A 103 22.96 -1.33 -18.85
C GLU A 103 24.24 -2.12 -18.52
N LEU A 104 24.21 -2.95 -17.47
CA LEU A 104 25.36 -3.78 -17.11
C LEU A 104 25.69 -4.79 -18.22
N TYR A 105 24.68 -5.42 -18.80
CA TYR A 105 24.87 -6.33 -19.93
C TYR A 105 25.38 -5.62 -21.19
N GLN A 106 24.87 -4.43 -21.51
CA GLN A 106 25.35 -3.65 -22.66
C GLN A 106 26.80 -3.21 -22.49
N LYS A 107 27.18 -2.73 -21.29
CA LYS A 107 28.56 -2.38 -20.96
C LYS A 107 29.49 -3.59 -21.06
N ALA A 108 29.05 -4.78 -20.61
CA ALA A 108 29.82 -6.01 -20.74
C ALA A 108 30.05 -6.40 -22.21
N LYS A 109 29.00 -6.34 -23.04
CA LYS A 109 29.10 -6.63 -24.49
C LYS A 109 30.06 -5.67 -25.21
N GLN A 110 29.97 -4.37 -24.93
CA GLN A 110 30.88 -3.38 -25.51
C GLN A 110 32.33 -3.62 -25.11
N ASN A 111 32.57 -4.03 -23.86
CA ASN A 111 33.91 -4.34 -23.37
C ASN A 111 34.48 -5.62 -23.98
N GLU A 112 33.64 -6.58 -24.37
CA GLU A 112 34.04 -7.78 -25.10
C GLU A 112 34.33 -7.46 -26.58
N ALA A 113 33.49 -6.67 -27.23
CA ALA A 113 33.68 -6.23 -28.61
C ALA A 113 34.94 -5.37 -28.82
N LYS A 114 35.41 -4.66 -27.78
CA LYS A 114 36.67 -3.89 -27.81
C LYS A 114 37.92 -4.74 -27.55
N LYS A 115 37.75 -5.99 -27.11
CA LYS A 115 38.85 -6.92 -26.78
C LYS A 115 39.11 -7.97 -27.85
N GLY A 116 38.19 -8.12 -28.81
CA GLY A 116 38.39 -8.91 -30.04
C GLY A 116 38.85 -8.04 -31.18
#